data_AF-A0A4V3WHA9-F1
#
_entry.id   AF-A0A4V3WHA9-F1
#
_cell.length_a   1.000
_cell.length_b   1.000
_cell.length_c   1.000
_cell.angle_alpha   90.00
_cell.angle_beta   90.00
_cell.angle_gamma   90.00
#
_symmetry.space_group_name_H-M   'P 1'
#
loop_
_entity.id
_entity.type
_entity.pdbx_description
1 polymer ?
#
loop_
_entity_poly.entity_id
_entity_poly.type
_entity_poly.pdbx_seq_one_letter_code
_entity_poly.pdbx_strand_id
1 'polypeptide(L)'
;MPRRHVLLVDDHKTDVILAQAALELSALDAQVTVRLNDIFYSATRHPGQQRAAYARLRDKHVDFLVVALPELRPVLALELDGDSHDNDAQRYRDAVKDVAFASAGLPLIRARAETVWTPEAIRSHIEGSMARR
;
A
#
# COMPACT_ATOMS: atom_id res chain seq x y z
N MET A 1 6.76 -12.42 21.45
CA MET A 1 5.68 -12.97 20.60
C MET A 1 5.92 -12.50 19.18
N PRO A 2 6.06 -13.38 18.17
CA PRO A 2 6.18 -12.94 16.78
C PRO A 2 4.86 -12.28 16.35
N ARG A 3 4.92 -11.02 15.92
CA ARG A 3 3.77 -10.31 15.36
C ARG A 3 3.41 -10.96 14.03
N ARG A 4 2.23 -11.55 13.93
CA ARG A 4 1.69 -12.07 12.67
C ARG A 4 1.19 -10.87 11.86
N HIS A 5 1.69 -10.71 10.65
CA HIS A 5 1.25 -9.69 9.72
C HIS A 5 0.46 -10.38 8.60
N VAL A 6 -0.66 -9.78 8.19
CA VAL A 6 -1.45 -10.25 7.05
C VAL A 6 -1.33 -9.21 5.94
N LEU A 7 -1.18 -9.71 4.71
CA LEU A 7 -1.29 -8.93 3.50
C LEU A 7 -2.70 -9.16 2.93
N LEU A 8 -3.40 -8.07 2.65
CA LEU A 8 -4.64 -8.14 1.88
C LEU A 8 -4.25 -8.17 0.40
N VAL A 9 -4.63 -9.23 -0.31
CA VAL A 9 -4.33 -9.47 -1.73
C VAL A 9 -5.64 -9.51 -2.51
N ASP A 10 -5.58 -8.97 -3.72
CA ASP A 10 -6.63 -9.00 -4.71
C ASP A 10 -6.06 -9.32 -6.11
N ASP A 11 -6.85 -9.99 -6.94
CA ASP A 11 -6.52 -10.59 -8.22
C ASP A 11 -6.85 -9.66 -9.40
N HIS A 12 -5.80 -9.09 -10.00
CA HIS A 12 -5.50 -9.15 -11.44
C HIS A 12 -4.44 -8.08 -11.80
N LYS A 13 -3.17 -8.52 -11.88
CA LYS A 13 -2.16 -8.26 -12.93
C LYS A 13 -0.76 -8.63 -12.40
N THR A 14 -0.22 -9.70 -12.98
CA THR A 14 1.19 -10.13 -13.03
C THR A 14 1.86 -10.49 -11.70
N ASP A 15 1.78 -11.79 -11.36
CA ASP A 15 2.71 -12.62 -10.58
C ASP A 15 3.72 -11.90 -9.65
N VAL A 16 3.29 -11.54 -8.44
CA VAL A 16 4.18 -11.36 -7.29
C VAL A 16 3.66 -12.21 -6.13
N ILE A 17 4.43 -13.24 -5.79
CA ILE A 17 4.15 -14.20 -4.72
C ILE A 17 3.98 -13.46 -3.40
N LEU A 18 2.76 -13.42 -2.88
CA LEU A 18 2.48 -12.80 -1.58
C LEU A 18 1.29 -13.48 -0.88
N ALA A 19 1.37 -14.78 -0.57
CA ALA A 19 0.22 -15.44 0.06
C ALA A 19 0.49 -16.72 0.86
N GLN A 20 1.62 -16.92 1.57
CA GLN A 20 1.63 -18.02 2.56
C GLN A 20 0.63 -17.78 3.73
N ALA A 21 0.13 -16.54 3.89
CA ALA A 21 -0.98 -16.21 4.80
C ALA A 21 -2.35 -16.06 4.09
N ALA A 22 -2.39 -15.95 2.75
CA ALA A 22 -3.64 -15.79 1.99
C ALA A 22 -4.15 -17.11 1.37
N LEU A 23 -3.30 -18.14 1.30
CA LEU A 23 -3.64 -19.47 0.76
C LEU A 23 -4.63 -20.30 1.62
N GLU A 24 -5.05 -19.83 2.80
CA GLU A 24 -6.12 -20.48 3.59
C GLU A 24 -7.53 -19.93 3.29
N LEU A 25 -7.66 -18.84 2.53
CA LEU A 25 -8.96 -18.23 2.20
C LEU A 25 -9.27 -18.44 0.73
N SER A 26 -9.72 -19.65 0.41
CA SER A 26 -10.36 -19.95 -0.86
C SER A 26 -11.65 -19.14 -1.02
N ALA A 27 -11.77 -18.49 -2.18
CA ALA A 27 -12.96 -17.82 -2.74
C ALA A 27 -13.21 -16.37 -2.30
N LEU A 28 -12.83 -15.42 -3.16
CA LEU A 28 -13.49 -14.13 -3.35
C LEU A 28 -13.00 -13.50 -4.68
N ASP A 29 -13.86 -13.51 -5.71
CA ASP A 29 -13.71 -12.74 -6.96
C ASP A 29 -14.04 -11.25 -6.69
N ALA A 30 -13.12 -10.49 -6.10
CA ALA A 30 -13.40 -9.08 -5.84
C ALA A 30 -12.14 -8.22 -5.84
N GLN A 31 -12.10 -7.28 -6.79
CA GLN A 31 -11.02 -6.31 -6.98
C GLN A 31 -10.79 -5.39 -5.74
N VAL A 32 -10.14 -5.83 -4.66
CA VAL A 32 -9.77 -5.01 -3.49
C VAL A 32 -8.44 -4.25 -3.63
N THR A 33 -8.40 -3.23 -4.50
CA THR A 33 -7.45 -2.12 -4.31
C THR A 33 -7.78 -1.37 -3.01
N VAL A 34 -6.81 -1.13 -2.12
CA VAL A 34 -7.07 -0.37 -0.87
C VAL A 34 -7.04 1.12 -1.16
N ARG A 35 -8.19 1.80 -1.03
CA ARG A 35 -8.28 3.25 -1.29
C ARG A 35 -7.54 4.01 -0.18
N LEU A 36 -6.88 5.11 -0.54
CA LEU A 36 -6.20 5.94 0.46
C LEU A 36 -7.16 6.52 1.51
N ASN A 37 -8.43 6.75 1.15
CA ASN A 37 -9.45 7.20 2.09
C ASN A 37 -9.87 6.15 3.12
N ASP A 38 -9.55 4.87 2.90
CA ASP A 38 -9.82 3.80 3.87
C ASP A 38 -8.67 3.70 4.89
N ILE A 39 -7.50 4.25 4.55
CA ILE A 39 -6.29 4.24 5.38
C ILE A 39 -6.12 5.56 6.13
N PHE A 40 -6.39 6.68 5.46
CA PHE A 40 -6.10 8.02 5.94
C PHE A 40 -7.35 8.87 6.06
N TYR A 41 -7.39 9.65 7.14
CA TYR A 41 -8.37 10.71 7.33
C TYR A 41 -7.66 12.00 7.73
N SER A 42 -8.29 13.12 7.41
CA SER A 42 -7.76 14.44 7.75
C SER A 42 -8.04 14.78 9.21
N ALA A 43 -7.00 15.12 9.97
CA ALA A 43 -7.14 15.53 11.38
C ALA A 43 -7.69 16.96 11.58
N THR A 44 -7.69 17.81 10.54
CA THR A 44 -8.29 19.16 10.63
C THR A 44 -9.80 19.08 10.87
N ARG A 45 -10.34 20.06 11.59
CA ARG A 45 -11.80 20.22 11.81
C ARG A 45 -12.46 21.21 10.83
N HIS A 46 -11.68 21.85 9.96
CA HIS A 46 -12.22 22.81 9.00
C HIS A 46 -12.89 22.09 7.82
N PRO A 47 -14.22 22.23 7.59
CA PRO A 47 -14.95 21.43 6.60
C PRO A 47 -14.40 21.54 5.18
N GLY A 48 -13.99 22.74 4.77
CA GLY A 48 -13.42 22.96 3.44
C GLY A 48 -12.07 22.24 3.23
N GLN A 49 -11.26 22.16 4.29
CA GLN A 49 -9.96 21.48 4.23
C GLN A 49 -10.14 19.96 4.26
N GLN A 50 -11.08 19.46 5.08
CA GLN A 50 -11.46 18.05 5.10
C GLN A 50 -11.93 17.58 3.71
N ARG A 51 -12.84 18.33 3.07
CA ARG A 51 -13.34 18.01 1.73
C ARG A 51 -12.23 18.03 0.68
N ALA A 52 -11.32 19.00 0.76
CA ALA A 52 -10.18 19.10 -0.15
C ALA A 52 -9.18 17.94 0.05
N ALA A 53 -8.92 17.51 1.28
CA ALA A 53 -8.08 16.35 1.57
C ALA A 53 -8.73 15.06 1.03
N TYR A 54 -10.01 14.84 1.34
CA TYR A 54 -10.77 13.71 0.83
C TYR A 54 -10.73 13.63 -0.71
N ALA A 55 -10.93 14.77 -1.39
CA ALA A 55 -10.91 14.83 -2.85
C ALA A 55 -9.52 14.50 -3.44
N ARG A 56 -8.43 14.85 -2.75
CA ARG A 56 -7.07 14.48 -3.19
C ARG A 56 -6.81 12.99 -3.06
N LEU A 57 -7.42 12.31 -2.10
CA LEU A 57 -7.16 10.91 -1.78
C LEU A 57 -8.12 9.93 -2.47
N ARG A 58 -9.37 10.33 -2.76
CA ARG A 58 -10.47 9.42 -3.15
C ARG A 58 -10.22 8.51 -4.37
N ASP A 59 -9.43 8.98 -5.34
CA ASP A 59 -9.20 8.30 -6.62
C ASP A 59 -7.79 7.66 -6.67
N LYS A 60 -7.20 7.44 -5.49
CA LYS A 60 -5.87 6.85 -5.30
C LYS A 60 -5.97 5.62 -4.42
N HIS A 61 -5.18 4.63 -4.76
CA HIS A 61 -5.05 3.37 -4.03
C HIS A 61 -3.57 3.02 -3.87
N VAL A 62 -3.32 2.12 -2.93
CA VAL A 62 -2.11 1.29 -2.91
C VAL A 62 -2.46 -0.11 -3.38
N ASP A 63 -1.47 -0.83 -3.88
CA ASP A 63 -1.68 -2.19 -4.38
C ASP A 63 -1.83 -3.17 -3.23
N PHE A 64 -1.03 -2.99 -2.15
CA PHE A 64 -1.20 -3.79 -0.95
C PHE A 64 -1.03 -2.99 0.34
N LEU A 65 -1.73 -3.45 1.37
CA LEU A 65 -1.58 -2.98 2.75
C LEU A 65 -1.24 -4.16 3.67
N VAL A 66 -0.17 -4.01 4.43
CA VAL A 66 0.18 -4.96 5.49
C VAL A 66 -0.36 -4.44 6.81
N VAL A 67 -1.04 -5.32 7.53
CA VAL A 67 -1.58 -5.03 8.86
C VAL A 67 -1.01 -5.98 9.90
N ALA A 68 -0.79 -5.46 11.11
CA ALA A 68 -0.48 -6.26 12.29
C ALA A 68 -1.76 -6.82 12.89
N LEU A 69 -1.76 -8.13 13.17
CA LEU A 69 -2.82 -8.81 13.90
C LEU A 69 -2.53 -8.86 15.41
N PRO A 70 -3.59 -8.95 16.24
CA PRO A 70 -5.01 -9.02 15.86
C PRO A 70 -5.68 -7.66 15.59
N GLU A 71 -5.02 -6.54 15.88
CA GLU A 71 -5.66 -5.22 15.89
C GLU A 71 -5.93 -4.63 14.49
N LEU A 72 -5.60 -5.35 13.41
CA LEU A 72 -5.69 -4.89 12.02
C LEU A 72 -5.00 -3.54 11.80
N ARG A 73 -3.92 -3.27 12.53
CA ARG A 73 -3.23 -1.98 12.48
C ARG A 73 -2.32 -1.92 11.25
N PRO A 74 -2.45 -0.91 10.37
CA PRO A 74 -1.53 -0.72 9.26
C PRO A 74 -0.08 -0.61 9.73
N VAL A 75 0.84 -1.32 9.06
CA VAL A 75 2.28 -1.27 9.35
C VAL A 75 3.12 -0.80 8.17
N LEU A 76 2.69 -1.08 6.94
CA LEU A 76 3.27 -0.55 5.69
C LEU A 76 2.32 -0.77 4.52
N ALA A 77 2.50 -0.02 3.45
CA ALA A 77 1.89 -0.28 2.15
C ALA A 77 2.94 -0.57 1.07
N LEU A 78 2.51 -1.27 0.02
CA LEU A 78 3.32 -1.65 -1.13
C LEU A 78 2.67 -1.15 -2.43
N GLU A 79 3.50 -0.71 -3.37
CA GLU A 79 3.11 -0.43 -4.76
C GLU A 79 4.00 -1.19 -5.74
N LEU A 80 3.38 -1.69 -6.81
CA LEU A 80 4.04 -2.33 -7.93
C LEU A 80 4.21 -1.30 -9.06
N ASP A 81 5.41 -0.78 -9.19
CA ASP A 81 5.78 0.17 -10.24
C ASP A 81 6.11 -0.59 -11.52
N GLY A 82 5.29 -0.42 -12.56
CA GLY A 82 5.68 -0.80 -13.92
C GLY A 82 6.49 0.31 -14.60
N ASP A 83 6.85 0.10 -15.85
CA ASP A 83 7.32 1.15 -16.76
C ASP A 83 6.23 2.22 -16.97
N SER A 84 6.17 3.16 -16.05
CA SER A 84 5.28 4.32 -16.13
C SER A 84 5.81 5.30 -17.17
N HIS A 85 4.96 5.74 -18.09
CA HIS A 85 5.21 6.98 -18.82
C HIS A 85 5.25 8.14 -17.80
N ASP A 86 6.45 8.67 -17.54
CA ASP A 86 6.67 9.82 -16.64
C ASP A 86 5.96 11.06 -17.19
N ASN A 87 4.70 11.21 -16.78
CA ASN A 87 3.87 12.37 -17.12
C ASN A 87 3.46 13.10 -15.84
N ASP A 88 3.12 14.38 -16.01
CA ASP A 88 2.79 15.29 -14.91
C ASP A 88 1.67 14.77 -14.01
N ALA A 89 0.71 14.03 -14.57
CA ALA A 89 -0.40 13.46 -13.82
C ALA A 89 0.06 12.32 -12.90
N GLN A 90 0.97 11.46 -13.36
CA GLN A 90 1.54 10.39 -12.55
C GLN A 90 2.39 10.96 -11.42
N ARG A 91 3.28 11.92 -11.71
CA ARG A 91 4.08 12.60 -10.68
C ARG A 91 3.22 13.27 -9.61
N TYR A 92 2.10 13.90 -10.00
CA TYR A 92 1.16 14.47 -9.03
C TYR A 92 0.51 13.38 -8.17
N ARG A 93 0.13 12.24 -8.74
CA ARG A 93 -0.46 11.12 -7.99
C ARG A 93 0.52 10.57 -6.96
N ASP A 94 1.78 10.41 -7.36
CA ASP A 94 2.85 9.86 -6.50
C ASP A 94 3.21 10.84 -5.38
N ALA A 95 3.33 12.14 -5.69
CA ALA A 95 3.56 13.16 -4.67
C ALA A 95 2.46 13.21 -3.61
N VAL A 96 1.18 13.04 -3.99
CA VAL A 96 0.08 12.97 -3.03
C VAL A 96 0.20 11.74 -2.13
N LYS A 97 0.57 10.58 -2.68
CA LYS A 97 0.82 9.36 -1.90
C LYS A 97 1.97 9.59 -0.92
N ASP A 98 3.11 10.06 -1.40
CA ASP A 98 4.30 10.31 -0.59
C ASP A 98 3.99 11.21 0.61
N VAL A 99 3.29 12.33 0.36
CA VAL A 99 2.88 13.26 1.43
C VAL A 99 1.91 12.60 2.41
N ALA A 100 0.92 11.84 1.95
CA ALA A 100 -0.05 11.18 2.82
C ALA A 100 0.62 10.15 3.74
N PHE A 101 1.44 9.26 3.17
CA PHE A 101 2.15 8.22 3.90
C PHE A 101 3.17 8.80 4.88
N ALA A 102 3.96 9.79 4.46
CA ALA A 102 4.89 10.48 5.34
C ALA A 102 4.19 11.18 6.51
N SER A 103 3.07 11.88 6.24
CA SER A 103 2.30 12.57 7.28
C SER A 103 1.69 11.62 8.32
N ALA A 104 1.33 10.41 7.91
CA ALA A 104 0.80 9.38 8.79
C ALA A 104 1.89 8.54 9.50
N GLY A 105 3.17 8.75 9.17
CA GLY A 105 4.26 7.89 9.64
C GLY A 105 4.16 6.45 9.13
N LEU A 106 3.36 6.19 8.08
CA LEU A 106 3.18 4.86 7.50
C LEU A 106 4.20 4.66 6.37
N PRO A 107 5.04 3.61 6.40
CA PRO A 107 5.93 3.29 5.29
C PRO A 107 5.18 2.96 4.00
N LEU A 108 5.67 3.52 2.90
CA LEU A 108 5.28 3.17 1.54
C LEU A 108 6.52 2.62 0.83
N ILE A 109 6.43 1.38 0.34
CA ILE A 109 7.53 0.68 -0.34
C ILE A 109 7.11 0.45 -1.79
N ARG A 110 7.99 0.78 -2.74
CA ARG A 110 7.75 0.59 -4.17
C ARG A 110 8.64 -0.52 -4.71
N ALA A 111 8.02 -1.49 -5.36
CA ALA A 111 8.67 -2.63 -5.97
C ALA A 111 8.47 -2.59 -7.48
N ARG A 112 9.54 -2.83 -8.26
CA ARG A 112 9.44 -2.89 -9.72
C ARG A 112 8.69 -4.14 -10.15
N ALA A 113 7.66 -3.97 -10.98
CA ALA A 113 6.82 -5.05 -11.48
C ALA A 113 7.58 -5.99 -12.43
N GLU A 114 8.66 -5.52 -13.06
CA GLU A 114 9.49 -6.34 -13.96
C GLU A 114 10.45 -7.28 -13.21
N THR A 115 10.51 -7.19 -11.89
CA THR A 115 11.38 -8.03 -11.06
C THR A 115 10.66 -9.31 -10.64
N VAL A 116 11.32 -10.46 -10.81
CA VAL A 116 10.85 -11.72 -10.22
C VAL A 116 11.11 -11.68 -8.72
N TRP A 117 10.04 -11.55 -7.94
CA TRP A 117 10.10 -11.46 -6.48
C TRP A 117 9.90 -12.83 -5.83
N THR A 118 10.92 -13.34 -5.14
CA THR A 118 10.78 -14.48 -4.22
C THR A 118 10.31 -14.00 -2.84
N PRO A 119 9.67 -14.86 -2.01
CA PRO A 119 9.30 -14.50 -0.64
C PRO A 119 10.47 -13.95 0.20
N GLU A 120 11.67 -14.52 0.03
CA GLU A 120 12.90 -14.07 0.70
C GLU A 120 13.33 -12.70 0.20
N ALA A 121 13.25 -12.45 -1.11
CA ALA A 121 13.60 -11.16 -1.70
C ALA A 121 12.65 -10.04 -1.22
N ILE A 122 11.35 -10.32 -1.16
CA ILE A 122 10.34 -9.39 -0.62
C ILE A 122 10.63 -9.09 0.85
N ARG A 123 10.89 -10.12 1.66
CA ARG A 123 11.23 -9.95 3.07
C ARG A 123 12.47 -9.07 3.23
N SER A 124 13.56 -9.40 2.54
CA SER A 124 14.81 -8.62 2.61
C SER A 124 14.62 -7.19 2.14
N HIS A 125 13.78 -6.95 1.13
CA HIS A 125 13.49 -5.62 0.62
C HIS A 125 12.68 -4.79 1.63
N ILE A 126 11.68 -5.40 2.27
CA ILE A 126 10.91 -4.78 3.34
C ILE A 126 11.81 -4.45 4.54
N GLU A 127 12.56 -5.44 5.05
CA GLU A 127 13.46 -5.26 6.20
C GLU A 127 14.51 -4.18 5.92
N GLY A 128 15.15 -4.22 4.75
CA GLY A 128 16.12 -3.20 4.34
C GLY A 128 15.51 -1.81 4.24
N SER A 129 14.25 -1.68 3.79
CA SER A 129 13.56 -0.40 3.68
C SER A 129 13.11 0.16 5.03
N MET A 130 12.78 -0.71 5.98
CA MET A 130 12.46 -0.32 7.35
C MET A 130 13.70 0.10 8.15
N ALA A 131 14.85 -0.55 7.94
CA ALA A 131 16.09 -0.26 8.66
C ALA A 131 16.74 1.09 8.27
N ARG A 132 16.33 1.68 7.14
CA ARG A 132 16.87 2.95 6.61
C ARG A 132 16.10 4.20 7.08
N ARG A 133 15.16 4.06 8.02
CA ARG A 133 14.36 5.14 8.61
C ARG A 133 14.73 5.32 10.08
#